data_AF-A0A7J9ITG1-F1
#
_entry.id   AF-A0A7J9ITG1-F1
#
_cell.length_a   1.000
_cell.length_b   1.000
_cell.length_c   1.000
_cell.angle_alpha   90.00
_cell.angle_beta   90.00
_cell.angle_gamma   90.00
#
_symmetry.space_group_name_H-M   'P 1'
#
loop_
_entity.id
_entity.type
_entity.pdbx_description
1 polymer ?
#
loop_
_entity_poly.entity_id
_entity_poly.type
_entity_poly.pdbx_seq_one_letter_code
_entity_poly.pdbx_strand_id
1 'polypeptide(L)'
;VKVQTWVNGIEDAEFVGVGARFGTAIVSKEKNANQRRLVLSDPRDCCSHPKNKLDNDVIMVDRGHCKFTTKANNAQAANASALLIINNQKELYKMVCDPDETDLDIHIPTVMLPQDAGVSLEKMLTSNSSVSVQLYSPKRPLVDIAEVFLWLMAVGTILCASYWSAWSAREAAIEHDKLLKVTCS
;
A
#
# COMPACT_ATOMS: atom_id res chain seq x y z
N VAL A 1 0.98 2.57 -0.22
CA VAL A 1 1.63 3.41 -1.25
C VAL A 1 2.23 2.47 -2.27
N LYS A 2 2.16 2.82 -3.54
CA LYS A 2 2.80 2.10 -4.62
C LYS A 2 3.98 2.92 -5.16
N VAL A 3 5.09 2.25 -5.44
CA VAL A 3 6.32 2.83 -5.98
C VAL A 3 6.61 2.10 -7.27
N GLN A 4 6.28 2.73 -8.40
CA GLN A 4 6.54 2.19 -9.73
C GLN A 4 7.94 2.59 -10.16
N THR A 5 8.76 1.64 -10.61
CA THR A 5 10.09 1.90 -11.15
C THR A 5 10.10 1.95 -12.66
N TRP A 6 11.02 2.76 -13.17
CA TRP A 6 11.29 2.95 -14.59
C TRP A 6 12.79 2.88 -14.81
N VAL A 7 13.24 1.95 -15.66
CA VAL A 7 14.65 1.76 -16.00
C VAL A 7 14.83 2.18 -17.45
N ASN A 8 15.63 3.22 -17.69
CA ASN A 8 15.84 3.81 -19.02
C ASN A 8 14.53 4.18 -19.75
N GLY A 9 13.55 4.67 -18.98
CA GLY A 9 12.25 5.08 -19.51
C GLY A 9 11.27 3.93 -19.82
N ILE A 10 11.62 2.70 -19.45
CA ILE A 10 10.73 1.53 -19.56
C ILE A 10 10.24 1.14 -18.16
N GLU A 11 8.94 0.89 -18.04
CA GLU A 11 8.32 0.40 -16.81
C GLU A 11 8.89 -0.97 -16.44
N ASP A 12 9.25 -1.17 -15.16
CA ASP A 12 9.87 -2.41 -14.70
C ASP A 12 9.12 -3.03 -13.50
N ALA A 13 9.44 -2.63 -12.27
CA ALA A 13 8.88 -3.25 -11.06
C ALA A 13 7.98 -2.29 -10.27
N GLU A 14 6.92 -2.83 -9.67
CA GLU A 14 6.09 -2.12 -8.70
C GLU A 14 6.35 -2.63 -7.28
N PHE A 15 6.62 -1.71 -6.35
CA PHE A 15 6.79 -2.04 -4.94
C PHE A 15 5.69 -1.44 -4.06
N VAL A 16 5.29 -2.16 -3.02
CA VAL A 16 4.30 -1.70 -2.04
C VAL A 16 5.02 -1.19 -0.79
N GLY A 17 4.74 0.05 -0.43
CA GLY A 17 5.29 0.73 0.73
C GLY A 17 4.25 1.36 1.65
N VAL A 18 4.71 1.84 2.80
CA VAL A 18 3.90 2.55 3.80
C VAL A 18 4.34 4.02 3.86
N GLY A 19 3.42 4.94 3.64
CA GLY A 19 3.68 6.39 3.78
C GLY A 19 3.80 6.81 5.24
N ALA A 20 4.58 7.84 5.50
CA ALA A 20 4.66 8.47 6.81
C ALA A 20 3.36 9.21 7.18
N ARG A 21 3.14 9.42 8.48
CA ARG A 21 2.07 10.30 8.99
C ARG A 21 2.46 11.79 9.00
N PHE A 22 3.72 12.09 8.70
CA PHE A 22 4.26 13.43 8.53
C PHE A 22 4.63 13.67 7.08
N GLY A 23 4.95 14.92 6.74
CA GLY A 23 5.26 15.29 5.37
C GLY A 23 4.01 15.56 4.55
N THR A 24 4.22 15.90 3.28
CA THR A 24 3.12 16.09 2.33
C THR A 24 2.51 14.74 1.94
N ALA A 25 1.17 14.73 1.79
CA ALA A 25 0.44 13.56 1.35
C ALA A 25 0.81 13.17 -0.08
N ILE A 26 0.97 11.87 -0.32
CA ILE A 26 1.25 11.33 -1.64
C ILE A 26 0.01 11.42 -2.50
N VAL A 27 0.19 11.80 -3.77
CA VAL A 27 -0.90 11.91 -4.73
C VAL A 27 -1.65 10.58 -4.88
N SER A 28 -2.97 10.67 -4.97
CA SER A 28 -3.83 9.48 -5.00
C SER A 28 -3.99 8.86 -6.38
N LYS A 29 -3.75 9.63 -7.44
CA LYS A 29 -3.87 9.20 -8.83
C LYS A 29 -2.48 9.09 -9.44
N GLU A 30 -2.21 7.95 -10.05
CA GLU A 30 -0.98 7.68 -10.79
C GLU A 30 -0.71 8.73 -11.88
N LYS A 31 -1.75 9.14 -12.64
CA LYS A 31 -1.64 10.18 -13.68
C LYS A 31 -1.12 11.54 -13.18
N ASN A 32 -1.21 11.80 -11.89
CA ASN A 32 -0.74 13.04 -11.26
C ASN A 32 0.60 12.84 -10.55
N ALA A 33 1.14 11.62 -10.53
CA ALA A 33 2.44 11.32 -9.94
C ALA A 33 3.52 11.58 -10.99
N ASN A 34 4.41 12.53 -10.72
CA ASN A 34 5.54 12.81 -11.60
C ASN A 34 6.60 11.72 -11.44
N GLN A 35 7.15 11.26 -12.55
CA GLN A 35 8.35 10.43 -12.56
C GLN A 35 9.54 11.30 -12.18
N ARG A 36 10.32 10.83 -11.20
CA ARG A 36 11.51 11.53 -10.71
C ARG A 36 12.66 10.55 -10.62
N ARG A 37 13.87 11.02 -10.87
CA ARG A 37 15.07 10.18 -10.82
C ARG A 37 15.30 9.70 -9.39
N LEU A 38 15.68 8.43 -9.26
CA LEU A 38 16.03 7.80 -7.99
C LEU A 38 17.53 7.94 -7.74
N VAL A 39 17.89 8.37 -6.53
CA VAL A 39 19.29 8.55 -6.12
C VAL A 39 19.52 7.87 -4.77
N LEU A 40 20.56 7.06 -4.65
CA LEU A 40 21.00 6.53 -3.36
C LEU A 40 21.74 7.62 -2.57
N SER A 41 21.40 7.81 -1.30
CA SER A 41 22.04 8.83 -0.46
C SER A 41 23.49 8.48 -0.09
N ASP A 42 24.35 9.50 -0.01
CA ASP A 42 25.65 9.44 0.65
C ASP A 42 25.73 10.52 1.74
N PRO A 43 25.71 10.18 3.05
CA PRO A 43 25.73 8.83 3.61
C PRO A 43 24.40 8.08 3.42
N ARG A 44 24.46 6.74 3.42
CA ARG A 44 23.30 5.85 3.21
C ARG A 44 22.15 6.06 4.20
N ASP A 45 22.44 6.51 5.40
CA ASP A 45 21.42 6.75 6.43
C ASP A 45 20.80 8.15 6.36
N CYS A 46 21.37 9.09 5.60
CA CYS A 46 20.92 10.49 5.54
C CYS A 46 20.73 11.14 6.94
N CYS A 47 21.53 10.72 7.92
CA CYS A 47 21.49 11.33 9.25
C CYS A 47 22.25 12.67 9.31
N SER A 48 23.11 12.90 8.33
CA SER A 48 23.69 14.20 8.00
C SER A 48 23.27 14.64 6.59
N HIS A 49 23.61 15.87 6.23
CA HIS A 49 23.30 16.41 4.91
C HIS A 49 23.93 15.53 3.80
N PRO A 50 23.13 15.03 2.84
CA PRO A 50 23.66 14.17 1.79
C PRO A 50 24.60 14.96 0.88
N LYS A 51 25.70 14.34 0.48
CA LYS A 51 26.72 14.93 -0.42
C LYS A 51 26.26 14.98 -1.86
N ASN A 52 25.29 14.14 -2.23
CA ASN A 52 24.75 14.07 -3.58
C ASN A 52 24.00 15.36 -3.89
N LYS A 53 24.30 15.97 -5.05
CA LYS A 53 23.49 17.06 -5.56
C LYS A 53 22.16 16.50 -6.07
N LEU A 54 21.07 16.82 -5.39
CA LEU A 54 19.71 16.47 -5.81
C LEU A 54 19.08 17.66 -6.54
N ASP A 55 18.33 17.39 -7.60
CA ASP A 55 17.53 18.39 -8.30
C ASP A 55 16.08 17.90 -8.42
N ASN A 56 15.32 18.05 -7.33
CA ASN A 56 13.99 17.48 -7.20
C ASN A 56 13.95 15.95 -7.43
N ASP A 57 15.04 15.27 -7.09
CA ASP A 57 15.17 13.82 -7.19
C ASP A 57 14.52 13.12 -5.98
N VAL A 58 14.17 11.85 -6.14
CA VAL A 58 13.75 11.00 -5.02
C VAL A 58 14.99 10.36 -4.43
N ILE A 59 15.21 10.58 -3.13
CA ILE A 59 16.37 10.04 -2.43
C ILE A 59 16.00 8.76 -1.69
N MET A 60 16.82 7.72 -1.85
CA MET A 60 16.71 6.44 -1.18
C MET A 60 17.72 6.37 -0.05
N VAL A 61 17.26 6.00 1.15
CA VAL A 61 18.05 5.95 2.38
C VAL A 61 17.78 4.67 3.15
N ASP A 62 18.73 4.23 3.94
CA ASP A 62 18.60 3.08 4.83
C ASP A 62 18.03 3.47 6.20
N ARG A 63 17.20 2.59 6.78
CA ARG A 63 16.71 2.73 8.16
C ARG A 63 17.85 2.52 9.16
N GLY A 64 17.90 3.38 10.18
CA GLY A 64 18.82 3.26 11.31
C GLY A 64 19.51 4.58 11.66
N HIS A 65 20.34 4.58 12.71
CA HIS A 65 21.21 5.67 13.21
C HIS A 65 20.52 6.94 13.73
N CYS A 66 19.42 7.38 13.11
CA CYS A 66 18.66 8.56 13.52
C CYS A 66 17.17 8.40 13.22
N LYS A 67 16.38 9.38 13.67
CA LYS A 67 14.92 9.40 13.51
C LYS A 67 14.49 9.58 12.06
N PHE A 68 13.28 9.14 11.74
CA PHE A 68 12.70 9.29 10.40
C PHE A 68 12.49 10.75 9.99
N THR A 69 12.10 11.59 10.93
CA THR A 69 11.89 13.03 10.74
C THR A 69 13.21 13.74 10.46
N THR A 70 14.30 13.37 11.15
CA THR A 70 15.65 13.86 10.85
C THR A 70 16.09 13.53 9.42
N LYS A 71 15.87 12.28 8.97
CA LYS A 71 16.17 11.86 7.57
C LYS A 71 15.37 12.69 6.57
N ALA A 72 14.08 12.91 6.83
CA ALA A 72 13.22 13.72 5.99
C ALA A 72 13.65 15.19 5.92
N ASN A 73 14.04 15.78 7.05
CA ASN A 73 14.57 17.14 7.11
C ASN A 73 15.87 17.28 6.31
N ASN A 74 16.80 16.34 6.45
CA ASN A 74 18.07 16.38 5.72
C ASN A 74 17.86 16.19 4.21
N ALA A 75 16.98 15.27 3.82
CA ALA A 75 16.60 15.05 2.43
C ALA A 75 15.94 16.30 1.82
N GLN A 76 15.02 16.92 2.55
CA GLN A 76 14.36 18.15 2.13
C GLN A 76 15.35 19.31 2.00
N ALA A 77 16.23 19.49 2.97
CA ALA A 77 17.28 20.52 2.93
C ALA A 77 18.22 20.33 1.73
N ALA A 78 18.35 19.10 1.24
CA ALA A 78 19.09 18.78 0.02
C ALA A 78 18.27 18.92 -1.28
N ASN A 79 17.05 19.48 -1.22
CA ASN A 79 16.16 19.66 -2.38
C ASN A 79 15.66 18.34 -3.01
N ALA A 80 15.43 17.32 -2.17
CA ALA A 80 14.73 16.10 -2.59
C ALA A 80 13.24 16.37 -2.84
N SER A 81 12.63 15.67 -3.79
CA SER A 81 11.18 15.72 -4.02
C SER A 81 10.40 14.69 -3.20
N ALA A 82 11.04 13.59 -2.82
CA ALA A 82 10.49 12.58 -1.92
C ALA A 82 11.60 11.77 -1.24
N LEU A 83 11.27 11.16 -0.11
CA LEU A 83 12.17 10.28 0.64
C LEU A 83 11.67 8.83 0.61
N LEU A 84 12.53 7.91 0.17
CA LEU A 84 12.33 6.48 0.24
C LEU A 84 13.23 5.87 1.31
N ILE A 85 12.63 5.27 2.34
CA ILE A 85 13.35 4.64 3.45
C ILE A 85 13.29 3.12 3.28
N ILE A 86 14.45 2.49 3.10
CA ILE A 86 14.57 1.04 3.03
C ILE A 86 14.64 0.49 4.45
N ASN A 87 13.68 -0.36 4.78
CA ASN A 87 13.66 -1.04 6.06
C ASN A 87 14.73 -2.13 6.10
N ASN A 88 15.25 -2.41 7.30
CA ASN A 88 16.17 -3.51 7.56
C ASN A 88 15.44 -4.83 7.90
N GLN A 89 14.10 -4.81 7.89
CA GLN A 89 13.22 -5.95 8.14
C GLN A 89 12.15 -6.01 7.04
N LYS A 90 11.47 -7.16 6.93
CA LYS A 90 10.37 -7.35 5.97
C LYS A 90 9.08 -6.63 6.38
N GLU A 91 8.85 -6.49 7.69
CA GLU A 91 7.61 -5.90 8.20
C GLU A 91 7.62 -4.39 8.07
N LEU A 92 6.55 -3.84 7.50
CA LEU A 92 6.37 -2.40 7.36
C LEU A 92 5.45 -1.88 8.46
N TYR A 93 5.80 -0.72 8.99
CA TYR A 93 4.99 -0.03 9.98
C TYR A 93 4.82 1.44 9.62
N LYS A 94 3.79 2.06 10.21
CA LYS A 94 3.54 3.50 9.98
C LYS A 94 4.59 4.31 10.70
N MET A 95 5.34 5.10 9.94
CA MET A 95 6.25 6.10 10.51
C MET A 95 5.42 7.22 11.13
N VAL A 96 5.70 7.53 12.39
CA VAL A 96 5.04 8.57 13.17
C VAL A 96 6.10 9.52 13.74
N CYS A 97 5.67 10.74 14.06
CA CYS A 97 6.50 11.68 14.82
C CYS A 97 6.65 11.20 16.26
N ASP A 98 7.77 11.54 16.88
CA ASP A 98 7.91 11.40 18.32
C ASP A 98 7.00 12.41 19.03
N PRO A 99 6.54 12.10 20.25
CA PRO A 99 5.66 13.00 21.01
C PRO A 99 6.29 14.37 21.28
N ASP A 100 7.61 14.42 21.42
CA ASP A 100 8.38 15.64 21.71
C ASP A 100 8.61 16.51 20.47
N GLU A 101 8.33 15.99 19.27
CA GLU A 101 8.47 16.73 18.02
C GLU A 101 7.15 17.43 17.66
N THR A 102 7.02 18.65 18.20
CA THR A 102 5.97 19.59 17.81
C THR A 102 6.50 20.49 16.69
N ASP A 103 5.70 20.70 15.65
CA ASP A 103 5.98 21.61 14.53
C ASP A 103 7.11 21.19 13.57
N LEU A 104 6.94 20.02 12.94
CA LEU A 104 7.86 19.55 11.88
C LEU A 104 7.53 20.16 10.53
N ASP A 105 8.42 21.03 10.03
CA ASP A 105 8.33 21.66 8.71
C ASP A 105 8.78 20.72 7.57
N ILE A 106 8.13 19.56 7.44
CA ILE A 106 8.42 18.58 6.40
C ILE A 106 7.35 18.68 5.30
N HIS A 107 7.78 19.00 4.09
CA HIS A 107 7.00 19.21 2.87
C HIS A 107 7.25 18.15 1.79
N ILE A 108 8.08 17.15 2.08
CA ILE A 108 8.32 16.03 1.17
C ILE A 108 7.54 14.78 1.61
N PRO A 109 6.93 14.03 0.69
CA PRO A 109 6.37 12.74 1.00
C PRO A 109 7.48 11.75 1.38
N THR A 110 7.24 11.00 2.45
CA THR A 110 8.16 9.96 2.95
C THR A 110 7.49 8.59 2.88
N VAL A 111 8.18 7.60 2.32
CA VAL A 111 7.66 6.24 2.10
C VAL A 111 8.68 5.22 2.59
N MET A 112 8.22 4.24 3.36
CA MET A 112 9.02 3.09 3.76
C MET A 112 8.76 1.92 2.82
N LEU A 113 9.84 1.29 2.36
CA LEU A 113 9.85 0.06 1.57
C LEU A 113 10.49 -1.09 2.35
N PRO A 114 10.11 -2.34 2.05
CA PRO A 114 10.68 -3.50 2.72
C PRO A 114 12.10 -3.77 2.21
N GLN A 115 12.88 -4.55 2.97
CA GLN A 115 14.29 -4.80 2.66
C GLN A 115 14.52 -5.41 1.27
N ASP A 116 13.66 -6.34 0.86
CA ASP A 116 13.70 -7.01 -0.44
C ASP A 116 13.47 -6.05 -1.62
N ALA A 117 12.55 -5.09 -1.46
CA ALA A 117 12.37 -4.01 -2.43
C ALA A 117 13.63 -3.13 -2.52
N GLY A 118 14.24 -2.78 -1.38
CA GLY A 118 15.48 -2.00 -1.34
C GLY A 118 16.65 -2.67 -2.05
N VAL A 119 16.88 -3.96 -1.80
CA VAL A 119 17.94 -4.72 -2.49
C VAL A 119 17.71 -4.75 -4.00
N SER A 120 16.44 -4.88 -4.43
CA SER A 120 16.08 -4.85 -5.85
C SER A 120 16.36 -3.49 -6.48
N LEU A 121 15.99 -2.39 -5.80
CA LEU A 121 16.26 -1.02 -6.23
C LEU A 121 17.76 -0.71 -6.29
N GLU A 122 18.54 -1.14 -5.30
CA GLU A 122 20.01 -0.97 -5.31
C GLU A 122 20.67 -1.70 -6.48
N LYS A 123 20.18 -2.90 -6.80
CA LYS A 123 20.66 -3.66 -7.96
C LYS A 123 20.36 -2.92 -9.27
N MET A 124 19.19 -2.29 -9.39
CA MET A 124 18.83 -1.46 -10.54
C MET A 124 19.72 -0.22 -10.65
N LEU A 125 20.06 0.43 -9.53
CA LEU A 125 20.93 1.61 -9.52
C LEU A 125 22.39 1.26 -9.88
N THR A 126 22.84 0.06 -9.52
CA THR A 126 24.22 -0.40 -9.77
C THR A 126 24.44 -0.82 -11.23
N SER A 127 23.37 -1.10 -11.99
CA SER A 127 23.47 -1.58 -13.38
C SER A 127 23.77 -0.48 -14.41
N ASN A 128 24.31 0.68 -13.99
CA ASN A 128 24.57 1.86 -14.82
C ASN A 128 23.36 2.36 -15.64
N SER A 129 22.15 2.02 -15.20
CA SER A 129 20.91 2.46 -15.85
C SER A 129 20.33 3.68 -15.16
N SER A 130 19.63 4.52 -15.92
CA SER A 130 18.86 5.63 -15.35
C SER A 130 17.60 5.07 -14.70
N VAL A 131 17.53 5.13 -13.37
CA VAL A 131 16.35 4.66 -12.60
C VAL A 131 15.53 5.87 -12.19
N SER A 132 14.24 5.82 -12.50
CA SER A 132 13.24 6.78 -12.03
C SER A 132 12.13 6.07 -11.29
N VAL A 133 11.48 6.77 -10.37
CA VAL A 133 10.37 6.25 -9.58
C VAL A 133 9.17 7.17 -9.66
N GLN A 134 8.00 6.58 -9.51
CA GLN A 134 6.72 7.26 -9.47
C GLN A 134 5.94 6.79 -8.24
N LEU A 135 5.56 7.75 -7.39
CA LEU A 135 4.96 7.50 -6.09
C LEU A 135 3.47 7.85 -6.13
N TYR A 136 2.60 6.88 -5.86
CA TYR A 136 1.17 7.14 -5.77
C TYR A 136 0.49 6.29 -4.68
N SER A 137 -0.61 6.78 -4.12
CA SER A 137 -1.36 6.09 -3.07
C SER A 137 -2.83 5.94 -3.46
N PRO A 138 -3.22 4.82 -4.11
CA PRO A 138 -4.59 4.57 -4.51
C PRO A 138 -5.55 4.72 -3.31
N LYS A 139 -6.66 5.43 -3.52
CA LYS A 139 -7.74 5.45 -2.52
C LYS A 139 -8.36 4.06 -2.47
N ARG A 140 -8.38 3.46 -1.27
CA ARG A 140 -9.15 2.23 -1.05
C ARG A 140 -10.63 2.58 -1.13
N PRO A 141 -11.44 1.87 -1.94
CA PRO A 141 -12.88 2.06 -1.90
C PRO A 141 -13.41 1.67 -0.50
N LEU A 142 -14.49 2.33 -0.07
CA LEU A 142 -15.09 2.06 1.25
C LEU A 142 -15.77 0.69 1.31
N VAL A 143 -16.24 0.19 0.16
CA VAL A 143 -16.89 -1.10 0.03
C VAL A 143 -16.22 -1.82 -1.14
N ASP A 144 -15.74 -3.03 -0.90
CA ASP A 144 -15.26 -3.90 -1.97
C ASP A 144 -16.47 -4.49 -2.70
N ILE A 145 -16.45 -4.44 -4.02
CA ILE A 145 -17.50 -5.04 -4.86
C ILE A 145 -17.59 -6.55 -4.56
N ALA A 146 -16.46 -7.21 -4.29
CA ALA A 146 -16.44 -8.61 -3.89
C ALA A 146 -17.20 -8.86 -2.58
N GLU A 147 -17.13 -7.95 -1.61
CA GLU A 147 -17.85 -8.04 -0.34
C GLU A 147 -19.36 -7.97 -0.57
N VAL A 148 -19.82 -7.05 -1.43
CA VAL A 148 -21.24 -6.95 -1.78
C VAL A 148 -21.72 -8.24 -2.47
N PHE A 149 -20.93 -8.77 -3.40
CA PHE A 149 -21.26 -10.04 -4.06
C PHE A 149 -21.32 -11.20 -3.07
N LEU A 150 -20.35 -11.32 -2.17
CA LEU A 150 -20.35 -12.37 -1.16
C LEU A 150 -21.55 -12.26 -0.21
N TRP A 151 -21.92 -11.05 0.17
CA TRP A 151 -23.11 -10.81 1.01
C TRP A 151 -24.40 -11.21 0.28
N LEU A 152 -24.58 -10.77 -0.97
CA LEU A 152 -25.75 -11.14 -1.78
C LEU A 152 -25.82 -12.64 -2.06
N MET A 153 -24.69 -13.29 -2.34
CA MET A 153 -24.62 -14.73 -2.53
C MET A 153 -25.02 -15.47 -1.24
N ALA A 154 -24.57 -15.02 -0.07
CA ALA A 154 -24.93 -15.63 1.21
C ALA A 154 -26.42 -15.45 1.53
N VAL A 155 -26.98 -14.25 1.36
CA VAL A 155 -28.42 -14.02 1.55
C VAL A 155 -29.23 -14.85 0.55
N GLY A 156 -28.80 -14.91 -0.70
CA GLY A 156 -29.43 -15.69 -1.75
C GLY A 156 -29.45 -17.19 -1.43
N THR A 157 -28.33 -17.77 -1.00
CA THR A 157 -28.27 -19.19 -0.63
C THR A 157 -29.15 -19.50 0.58
N ILE A 158 -29.18 -18.63 1.60
CA ILE A 158 -30.04 -18.79 2.78
C ILE A 158 -31.52 -18.76 2.39
N LEU A 159 -31.94 -17.82 1.52
CA LEU A 159 -33.32 -17.72 1.07
C LEU A 159 -33.73 -18.92 0.21
N CYS A 160 -32.88 -19.34 -0.73
CA CYS A 160 -33.12 -20.52 -1.56
C CYS A 160 -33.21 -21.79 -0.72
N ALA A 161 -32.30 -21.99 0.24
CA ALA A 161 -32.32 -23.14 1.14
C ALA A 161 -33.59 -23.12 2.03
N SER A 162 -33.92 -21.97 2.60
CA SER A 162 -35.10 -21.80 3.46
C SER A 162 -36.39 -22.06 2.68
N TYR A 163 -36.48 -21.56 1.44
CA TYR A 163 -37.61 -21.80 0.55
C TYR A 163 -37.73 -23.28 0.18
N TRP A 164 -36.62 -23.92 -0.20
CA TRP A 164 -36.59 -25.34 -0.53
C TRP A 164 -37.00 -26.21 0.66
N SER A 165 -36.49 -25.93 1.85
CA SER A 165 -36.86 -26.64 3.08
C SER A 165 -38.33 -26.44 3.46
N ALA A 166 -38.89 -25.24 3.30
CA ALA A 166 -40.29 -24.98 3.59
C ALA A 166 -41.23 -25.69 2.59
N TRP A 167 -40.83 -25.74 1.32
CA TRP A 167 -41.58 -26.43 0.27
C TRP A 167 -41.62 -27.95 0.51
N SER A 168 -40.46 -28.57 0.77
CA SER A 168 -40.39 -30.01 1.01
C SER A 168 -41.18 -30.45 2.25
N ALA A 169 -41.18 -29.64 3.33
CA ALA A 169 -42.00 -29.90 4.51
C ALA A 169 -43.51 -29.85 4.22
N ARG A 170 -43.95 -28.94 3.34
CA ARG A 170 -45.35 -28.85 2.91
C ARG A 170 -45.79 -30.08 2.12
N GLU A 171 -44.95 -30.55 1.20
CA GLU A 171 -45.25 -31.76 0.43
C GLU A 171 -45.40 -32.99 1.35
N ALA A 172 -44.49 -33.17 2.31
CA ALA A 172 -44.56 -34.26 3.28
C ALA A 172 -45.83 -34.22 4.15
N ALA A 173 -46.27 -33.02 4.58
CA ALA A 173 -47.51 -32.87 5.36
C ALA A 173 -48.76 -33.23 4.55
N ILE A 174 -48.79 -32.87 3.26
CA ILE A 174 -49.90 -33.21 2.36
C ILE A 174 -49.97 -34.74 2.13
N GLU A 175 -48.83 -35.41 1.98
CA GLU A 175 -48.79 -36.88 1.86
C GLU A 175 -49.26 -37.57 3.13
N HIS A 176 -48.86 -37.09 4.31
CA HIS A 176 -49.31 -37.64 5.59
C HIS A 176 -50.84 -37.51 5.78
N ASP A 177 -51.44 -36.37 5.40
CA ASP A 177 -52.90 -36.16 5.43
C ASP A 177 -53.63 -37.12 4.46
N LYS A 178 -53.07 -37.35 3.26
CA LYS A 178 -53.63 -38.33 2.31
C LYS A 178 -53.59 -39.75 2.88
N LEU A 179 -52.47 -40.15 3.51
CA LEU A 179 -52.34 -41.47 4.12
C LEU A 179 -53.35 -41.69 5.24
N LEU A 180 -53.51 -40.73 6.16
CA LEU A 180 -54.49 -40.79 7.25
C LEU A 180 -55.92 -40.98 6.74
N LYS A 181 -56.30 -40.27 5.67
CA LYS A 181 -57.64 -40.41 5.06
C LYS A 181 -57.89 -41.82 4.50
N VAL A 182 -56.87 -42.49 3.98
CA VAL A 182 -56.97 -43.86 3.42
C VAL A 182 -57.00 -44.92 4.51
N THR A 183 -56.35 -44.70 5.67
CA THR A 183 -56.26 -45.72 6.73
C THR A 183 -57.45 -45.73 7.71
N CYS A 184 -58.22 -44.64 7.76
CA CYS A 184 -59.38 -44.49 8.66
C CYS A 184 -60.75 -44.63 7.97
N SER A 185 -60.80 -45.03 6.69
CA SER A 185 -62.04 -45.47 6.00
C SER A 185 -62.07 -46.98 5.89
#